data_AF-A0A2A3F6S2-F1
#
_entry.id   AF-A0A2A3F6S2-F1
#
_cell.length_a   1.000
_cell.length_b   1.000
_cell.length_c   1.000
_cell.angle_alpha   90.00
_cell.angle_beta   90.00
_cell.angle_gamma   90.00
#
_symmetry.space_group_name_H-M   'P 1'
#
loop_
_entity.id
_entity.type
_entity.pdbx_description
1 polymer ?
#
loop_
_entity_poly.entity_id
_entity_poly.type
_entity_poly.pdbx_seq_one_letter_code
_entity_poly.pdbx_strand_id
1 'polypeptide(L)'
;MGMGLLILDLPRTWPRHTALATAADELRDRGIEHWSGLELRATASTGTDLIRRFTFTYWATATAARTHHCGYQDLWERLDPAERAALMHVASGTAVSADVTTLLVRVAGEGFLPRDRDGHPRLPRSLRHFLRAMDDRRR
;
A
#
# COMPACT_ATOMS: atom_id res chain seq x y z
N MET A 1 -5.75 2.69 24.75
CA MET A 1 -5.27 2.35 23.39
C MET A 1 -6.41 1.68 22.63
N GLY A 2 -6.48 1.84 21.31
CA GLY A 2 -7.43 1.16 20.44
C GLY A 2 -6.72 0.19 19.51
N MET A 3 -7.42 -0.87 19.09
CA MET A 3 -6.94 -1.78 18.04
C MET A 3 -7.25 -1.20 16.68
N GLY A 4 -6.23 -1.10 15.82
CA GLY A 4 -6.37 -0.73 14.42
C GLY A 4 -6.18 -1.93 13.49
N LEU A 5 -6.63 -1.77 12.25
CA LEU A 5 -6.45 -2.75 11.18
C LEU A 5 -5.69 -2.11 10.03
N LEU A 6 -4.71 -2.83 9.49
CA LEU A 6 -4.01 -2.47 8.27
C LEU A 6 -4.18 -3.59 7.26
N ILE A 7 -4.75 -3.27 6.10
CA ILE A 7 -4.97 -4.22 5.02
C ILE A 7 -4.10 -3.79 3.83
N LEU A 8 -3.23 -4.69 3.38
CA LEU A 8 -2.28 -4.46 2.28
C LEU A 8 -2.39 -5.56 1.23
N ASP A 9 -2.41 -5.17 -0.04
CA ASP A 9 -2.22 -6.10 -1.15
C ASP A 9 -0.71 -6.26 -1.41
N LEU A 10 -0.14 -7.42 -1.10
CA LEU A 10 1.30 -7.71 -1.16
C LEU A 10 1.61 -8.95 -2.01
N PRO A 11 2.86 -9.12 -2.48
CA PRO A 11 3.24 -10.30 -3.25
C PRO A 11 3.01 -11.59 -2.47
N ARG A 12 2.38 -12.57 -3.12
CA ARG A 12 2.05 -13.88 -2.55
C ARG A 12 3.31 -14.64 -2.10
N THR A 13 4.42 -14.45 -2.80
CA THR A 13 5.69 -15.14 -2.53
C THR A 13 6.39 -14.61 -1.28
N TRP A 14 5.92 -13.50 -0.71
CA TRP A 14 6.59 -12.90 0.43
C TRP A 14 6.39 -13.69 1.72
N PRO A 15 7.49 -13.96 2.46
CA PRO A 15 7.38 -14.58 3.77
C PRO A 15 6.80 -13.61 4.80
N ARG A 16 6.24 -14.17 5.89
CA ARG A 16 5.57 -13.42 6.97
C ARG A 16 6.40 -12.25 7.50
N HIS A 17 7.72 -12.42 7.67
CA HIS A 17 8.58 -11.37 8.23
C HIS A 17 8.70 -10.16 7.29
N THR A 18 8.82 -10.37 5.98
CA THR A 18 8.87 -9.28 4.98
C THR A 18 7.54 -8.54 4.91
N ALA A 19 6.43 -9.27 4.98
CA ALA A 19 5.09 -8.68 5.02
C ALA A 19 4.89 -7.81 6.29
N LEU A 20 5.36 -8.27 7.45
CA LEU A 20 5.34 -7.50 8.71
C LEU A 20 6.24 -6.26 8.66
N ALA A 21 7.45 -6.37 8.10
CA ALA A 21 8.34 -5.21 7.93
C ALA A 21 7.70 -4.14 7.03
N THR A 22 7.03 -4.58 5.95
CA THR A 22 6.32 -3.67 5.03
C THR A 22 5.10 -3.05 5.69
N ALA A 23 4.36 -3.81 6.50
CA ALA A 23 3.25 -3.27 7.29
C ALA A 23 3.72 -2.22 8.30
N ALA A 24 4.87 -2.44 8.96
CA ALA A 24 5.47 -1.46 9.86
C ALA A 24 5.87 -0.17 9.13
N ASP A 25 6.47 -0.30 7.95
CA ASP A 25 6.79 0.85 7.09
C ASP A 25 5.54 1.60 6.65
N GLU A 26 4.47 0.90 6.28
CA GLU A 26 3.20 1.53 5.89
C GLU A 26 2.56 2.32 7.06
N LEU A 27 2.60 1.78 8.29
CA LEU A 27 2.08 2.50 9.47
C LEU A 27 2.85 3.79 9.71
N ARG A 28 4.19 3.74 9.65
CA ARG A 28 5.02 4.95 9.70
C ARG A 28 4.70 5.88 8.54
N ASP A 29 4.48 5.31 7.37
CA ASP A 29 4.24 6.11 6.19
C ASP A 29 2.95 6.93 6.31
N ARG A 30 1.98 6.41 7.06
CA ARG A 30 0.70 7.03 7.37
C ARG A 30 0.71 7.90 8.64
N GLY A 31 1.88 8.16 9.22
CA GLY A 31 2.04 9.01 10.41
C GLY A 31 1.60 8.33 11.71
N ILE A 32 1.49 7.00 11.73
CA ILE A 32 1.22 6.23 12.93
C ILE A 32 2.58 5.86 13.52
N GLU A 33 3.06 6.62 14.49
CA GLU A 33 4.43 6.47 15.03
C GLU A 33 4.48 5.66 16.33
N HIS A 34 3.45 5.74 17.17
CA HIS A 34 3.40 5.10 18.49
C HIS A 34 2.49 3.87 18.52
N TRP A 35 2.69 2.93 17.58
CA TRP A 35 1.97 1.66 17.55
C TRP A 35 2.75 0.53 18.22
N SER A 36 2.04 -0.53 18.62
CA SER A 36 2.61 -1.76 19.17
C SER A 36 1.81 -2.99 18.77
N GLY A 37 2.36 -4.20 19.00
CA GLY A 37 1.65 -5.46 18.75
C GLY A 37 1.24 -5.67 17.29
N LEU A 38 2.08 -5.26 16.33
CA LEU A 38 1.83 -5.49 14.91
C LEU A 38 1.89 -6.99 14.59
N GLU A 39 0.75 -7.55 14.20
CA GLU A 39 0.60 -8.97 13.94
C GLU A 39 -0.15 -9.23 12.63
N LEU A 40 0.34 -10.20 11.86
CA LEU A 40 -0.40 -10.74 10.71
C LEU A 40 -1.51 -11.65 11.21
N ARG A 41 -2.76 -11.30 10.88
CA ARG A 41 -3.96 -12.06 11.26
C ARG A 41 -4.45 -13.00 10.18
N ALA A 42 -4.50 -12.53 8.94
CA ALA A 42 -5.07 -13.30 7.84
C ALA A 42 -4.45 -12.94 6.50
N THR A 43 -4.55 -13.87 5.56
CA THR A 43 -4.25 -13.66 4.15
C THR A 43 -5.41 -14.17 3.30
N ALA A 44 -5.86 -13.37 2.34
CA ALA A 44 -6.92 -13.74 1.41
C ALA A 44 -6.44 -13.69 -0.05
N SER A 45 -7.08 -14.47 -0.91
CA SER A 45 -6.88 -14.40 -2.36
C SER A 45 -7.35 -13.05 -2.91
N THR A 46 -6.68 -12.59 -3.97
CA THR A 46 -7.14 -11.48 -4.80
C THR A 46 -7.51 -12.00 -6.19
N GLY A 47 -7.89 -11.13 -7.13
CA GLY A 47 -8.16 -11.48 -8.53
C GLY A 47 -6.93 -11.99 -9.32
N THR A 48 -5.76 -12.06 -8.70
CA THR A 48 -4.52 -12.57 -9.30
C THR A 48 -3.84 -13.63 -8.41
N ASP A 49 -3.04 -14.48 -9.04
CA ASP A 49 -2.16 -15.46 -8.40
C ASP A 49 -0.89 -14.84 -7.78
N LEU A 50 -0.54 -13.62 -8.20
CA LEU A 50 0.66 -12.90 -7.78
C LEU A 50 0.51 -12.20 -6.44
N ILE A 51 -0.70 -11.74 -6.12
CA ILE A 51 -0.98 -10.85 -5.00
C ILE A 51 -1.93 -11.54 -4.02
N ARG A 52 -1.65 -11.39 -2.72
CA ARG A 52 -2.56 -11.75 -1.64
C ARG A 52 -2.89 -10.51 -0.83
N ARG A 53 -4.09 -10.47 -0.27
CA ARG A 53 -4.51 -9.43 0.67
C ARG A 53 -4.13 -9.85 2.08
N PHE A 54 -3.24 -9.11 2.71
CA PHE A 54 -2.77 -9.34 4.08
C PHE A 54 -3.50 -8.41 5.03
N THR A 55 -4.05 -8.98 6.11
CA THR A 55 -4.69 -8.22 7.19
C THR A 55 -3.83 -8.28 8.43
N PHE A 56 -3.40 -7.10 8.89
CA PHE A 56 -2.62 -6.91 10.09
C PHE A 56 -3.45 -6.19 11.16
N THR A 57 -3.20 -6.54 12.43
CA THR A 57 -3.69 -5.77 13.58
C THR A 57 -2.53 -5.07 14.26
N TYR A 58 -2.80 -3.89 14.83
CA TYR A 58 -1.86 -3.17 15.67
C TYR A 58 -2.62 -2.43 16.78
N TRP A 59 -1.92 -2.04 17.83
CA TRP A 59 -2.45 -1.17 18.89
C TRP A 59 -1.88 0.22 18.74
N ALA A 60 -2.72 1.25 18.88
CA ALA A 60 -2.29 2.65 18.86
C ALA A 60 -3.14 3.51 19.80
N THR A 61 -2.89 4.81 19.85
CA THR A 61 -3.82 5.77 20.48
C THR A 61 -5.19 5.67 19.80
N ALA A 62 -6.27 5.86 20.56
CA ALA A 62 -7.63 5.63 20.04
C ALA A 62 -7.99 6.52 18.83
N THR A 63 -7.38 7.71 18.73
CA THR A 63 -7.53 8.62 17.60
C THR A 63 -6.80 8.15 16.34
N ALA A 64 -5.70 7.41 16.50
CA ALA A 64 -4.89 6.85 15.42
C ALA A 64 -5.30 5.42 15.04
N ALA A 65 -5.93 4.67 15.95
CA ALA A 65 -6.44 3.33 15.69
C ALA A 65 -7.60 3.38 14.69
N ARG A 66 -7.30 3.05 13.43
CA ARG A 66 -8.26 3.07 12.33
C ARG A 66 -8.04 1.88 11.40
N THR A 67 -9.03 1.59 10.57
CA THR A 67 -8.88 0.66 9.45
C THR A 67 -8.27 1.39 8.27
N HIS A 68 -7.07 0.97 7.87
CA HIS A 68 -6.41 1.44 6.65
C HIS A 68 -6.52 0.36 5.58
N HIS A 69 -7.34 0.60 4.57
CA HIS A 69 -7.48 -0.30 3.44
C HIS A 69 -6.64 0.20 2.26
N CYS A 70 -5.58 -0.53 1.95
CA CYS A 70 -4.70 -0.27 0.82
C CYS A 70 -4.89 -1.37 -0.24
N GLY A 71 -6.12 -1.48 -0.75
CA GLY A 71 -6.48 -2.43 -1.80
C GLY A 71 -5.92 -1.99 -3.15
N TYR A 72 -4.67 -2.35 -3.44
CA TYR A 72 -4.01 -2.00 -4.69
C TYR A 72 -4.53 -2.80 -5.88
N GLN A 73 -5.07 -4.00 -5.66
CA GLN A 73 -5.72 -4.78 -6.71
C GLN A 73 -6.97 -4.05 -7.24
N ASP A 74 -7.81 -3.54 -6.34
CA ASP A 74 -9.04 -2.82 -6.71
C ASP A 74 -8.70 -1.53 -7.48
N LEU A 75 -7.62 -0.84 -7.07
CA LEU A 75 -7.06 0.28 -7.83
C LEU A 75 -6.56 -0.17 -9.20
N TRP A 76 -5.79 -1.25 -9.27
CA TRP A 76 -5.21 -1.76 -10.51
C TRP A 76 -6.29 -2.09 -11.54
N GLU A 77 -7.37 -2.74 -11.11
CA GLU A 77 -8.50 -3.12 -11.97
C GLU A 77 -9.23 -1.92 -12.57
N ARG A 78 -9.25 -0.79 -11.87
CA ARG A 78 -9.90 0.46 -12.33
C ARG A 78 -9.05 1.28 -13.31
N LEU A 79 -7.76 1.02 -13.38
CA LEU A 79 -6.84 1.71 -14.29
C LEU A 79 -6.89 1.10 -15.69
N ASP A 80 -6.84 1.96 -16.70
CA ASP A 80 -6.68 1.51 -18.08
C ASP A 80 -5.24 1.03 -18.38
N PRO A 81 -5.00 0.37 -19.52
CA PRO A 81 -3.66 -0.13 -19.86
C PRO A 81 -2.56 0.94 -19.93
N ALA A 82 -2.87 2.17 -20.34
CA ALA A 82 -1.91 3.25 -20.44
C ALA A 82 -1.57 3.83 -19.06
N GLU A 83 -2.58 3.98 -18.19
CA GLU A 83 -2.45 4.39 -16.81
C GLU A 83 -1.64 3.38 -15.98
N ARG A 84 -1.90 2.08 -16.20
CA ARG A 84 -1.08 1.01 -15.62
C ARG A 84 0.38 1.17 -16.05
N ALA A 85 0.65 1.33 -17.35
CA ALA A 85 2.01 1.51 -17.87
C ALA A 85 2.71 2.73 -17.25
N ALA A 86 2.00 3.86 -17.11
CA ALA A 86 2.53 5.06 -16.46
C ALA A 86 2.92 4.79 -14.99
N LEU A 87 2.10 4.08 -14.22
CA LEU A 87 2.43 3.71 -12.84
C LEU A 87 3.64 2.78 -12.74
N MET A 88 3.80 1.86 -13.69
CA MET A 88 4.95 0.95 -13.72
C MET A 88 6.28 1.70 -13.90
N HIS A 89 6.30 2.74 -14.74
CA HIS A 89 7.48 3.60 -14.89
C HIS A 89 7.84 4.39 -13.62
N VAL A 90 6.86 4.65 -12.75
CA VAL A 90 7.08 5.35 -11.48
C VAL A 90 7.62 4.40 -10.42
N ALA A 91 7.24 3.11 -10.46
CA ALA A 91 7.74 2.10 -9.51
C ALA A 91 9.25 1.83 -9.64
N SER A 92 9.83 2.15 -10.80
CA SER A 92 11.26 2.03 -11.10
C SER A 92 12.08 3.31 -10.87
N GLY A 93 11.43 4.46 -10.62
CA GLY A 93 12.07 5.77 -10.42
C GLY A 93 11.78 6.43 -9.06
N THR A 94 12.53 7.48 -8.72
CA THR A 94 12.49 8.15 -7.40
C THR A 94 11.53 9.34 -7.31
N ALA A 95 11.06 9.90 -8.42
CA ALA A 95 10.16 11.06 -8.43
C ALA A 95 8.73 10.68 -8.82
N VAL A 96 7.77 10.98 -7.94
CA VAL A 96 6.34 10.90 -8.23
C VAL A 96 5.96 12.16 -8.99
N SER A 97 5.51 12.03 -10.24
CA SER A 97 5.03 13.20 -10.99
C SER A 97 3.68 13.70 -10.46
N ALA A 98 3.36 14.97 -10.72
CA ALA A 98 2.05 15.54 -10.43
C ALA A 98 0.92 14.77 -11.13
N ASP A 99 1.18 14.25 -12.34
CA ASP A 99 0.20 13.47 -13.11
C ASP A 99 -0.14 12.14 -12.43
N VAL A 100 0.87 11.47 -11.87
CA VAL A 100 0.69 10.20 -11.16
C VAL A 100 -0.05 10.41 -9.85
N THR A 101 0.29 11.48 -9.14
CA THR A 101 -0.45 11.89 -7.94
C THR A 101 -1.92 12.16 -8.27
N THR A 102 -2.17 12.93 -9.34
CA THR A 102 -3.53 13.27 -9.80
C THR A 102 -4.30 12.02 -10.21
N LEU A 103 -3.66 11.10 -10.94
CA LEU A 103 -4.23 9.80 -11.31
C LEU A 103 -4.65 8.99 -10.07
N LEU A 104 -3.74 8.83 -9.11
CA LEU A 104 -3.98 8.04 -7.91
C LEU A 104 -5.05 8.68 -7.02
N VAL A 105 -5.09 10.00 -6.90
CA VAL A 105 -6.15 10.73 -6.18
C VAL A 105 -7.49 10.61 -6.90
N ARG A 106 -7.53 10.73 -8.23
CA ARG A 106 -8.76 10.58 -9.01
C ARG A 106 -9.35 9.18 -8.89
N VAL A 107 -8.49 8.15 -8.87
CA VAL A 107 -8.93 6.75 -8.82
C VAL A 107 -9.21 6.32 -7.38
N ALA A 108 -8.30 6.52 -6.43
CA ALA A 108 -8.43 6.02 -5.06
C ALA A 108 -8.87 7.06 -4.00
N GLY A 109 -9.00 8.33 -4.37
CA GLY A 109 -9.43 9.42 -3.48
C GLY A 109 -8.28 10.17 -2.80
N GLU A 110 -8.60 11.33 -2.22
CA GLU A 110 -7.63 12.29 -1.66
C GLU A 110 -6.83 11.77 -0.45
N GLY A 111 -7.32 10.73 0.24
CA GLY A 111 -6.66 10.11 1.39
C GLY A 111 -5.79 8.89 1.06
N PHE A 112 -5.67 8.54 -0.22
CA PHE A 112 -4.94 7.34 -0.63
C PHE A 112 -3.43 7.48 -0.43
N LEU A 113 -2.87 8.61 -0.85
CA LEU A 113 -1.44 8.88 -0.77
C LEU A 113 -1.06 9.42 0.60
N PRO A 114 -0.12 8.78 1.32
CA PRO A 114 0.50 9.40 2.47
C PRO A 114 1.22 10.67 2.03
N ARG A 115 1.36 11.60 2.97
CA ARG A 115 2.14 12.82 2.78
C ARG A 115 3.47 12.70 3.51
N ASP A 116 4.51 13.33 2.99
CA ASP A 116 5.75 13.52 3.73
C ASP A 116 5.62 14.64 4.77
N ARG A 117 6.73 14.98 5.42
CA ARG A 117 6.77 16.02 6.46
C ARG A 117 6.46 17.42 5.92
N ASP A 118 6.75 17.66 4.66
CA ASP A 118 6.50 18.93 3.97
C ASP A 118 5.07 18.99 3.38
N GLY A 119 4.30 17.92 3.54
CA GLY A 119 2.91 17.81 3.07
C GLY A 119 2.80 17.36 1.62
N HIS A 120 3.91 16.99 0.96
CA HIS A 120 3.89 16.51 -0.41
C HIS A 120 3.41 15.05 -0.47
N PRO A 121 2.53 14.71 -1.43
CA PRO A 121 2.12 13.33 -1.65
C PRO A 121 3.30 12.45 -2.02
N ARG A 122 3.37 11.26 -1.42
CA ARG A 122 4.36 10.24 -1.78
C ARG A 122 3.70 8.91 -2.09
N LEU A 123 4.34 8.13 -2.95
CA LEU A 123 3.93 6.74 -3.12
C LEU A 123 4.30 5.92 -1.88
N PRO A 124 3.34 5.20 -1.26
CA PRO A 124 3.64 4.25 -0.19
C PRO A 124 4.60 3.18 -0.69
N ARG A 125 5.51 2.72 0.18
CA ARG A 125 6.45 1.63 -0.18
C ARG A 125 5.71 0.36 -0.59
N SER A 126 4.63 0.02 0.10
CA SER A 126 3.80 -1.14 -0.18
C SER A 126 3.19 -1.11 -1.61
N LEU A 127 2.77 0.06 -2.10
CA LEU A 127 2.33 0.23 -3.49
C LEU A 127 3.47 -0.02 -4.49
N ARG A 128 4.69 0.44 -4.20
CA ARG A 128 5.84 0.13 -5.07
C ARG A 128 6.13 -1.37 -5.15
N HIS A 129 5.98 -2.08 -4.03
CA HIS A 129 6.14 -3.53 -3.99
C HIS A 129 5.06 -4.25 -4.78
N PHE A 130 3.81 -3.81 -4.67
CA PHE A 130 2.71 -4.28 -5.51
C PHE A 130 3.02 -4.09 -6.99
N LEU A 131 3.39 -2.87 -7.40
CA LEU A 131 3.70 -2.56 -8.80
C LEU A 131 4.86 -3.41 -9.33
N ARG A 132 5.94 -3.59 -8.56
CA ARG A 132 7.06 -4.46 -8.96
C ARG A 132 6.63 -5.91 -9.20
N ALA A 133 5.80 -6.48 -8.32
CA ALA A 133 5.31 -7.84 -8.52
C ALA A 133 4.42 -7.98 -9.77
N MET A 134 3.71 -6.91 -10.14
CA MET A 134 2.95 -6.87 -11.39
C MET A 134 3.85 -6.70 -12.63
N ASP A 135 5.04 -6.10 -12.50
CA ASP A 135 6.03 -5.93 -13.61
C ASP A 135 6.70 -7.25 -13.95
N ASP A 136 7.12 -7.99 -12.93
CA ASP A 136 7.96 -9.19 -13.08
C ASP A 136 7.27 -10.30 -13.91
N ARG A 137 5.93 -10.24 -14.08
CA ARG A 137 5.17 -11.13 -14.95
C ARG A 137 5.24 -10.77 -16.45
N ARG A 138 5.54 -9.51 -16.78
CA ARG A 138 5.66 -9.04 -18.18
C ARG A 138 6.99 -9.42 -18.84
N ARG A 139 7.98 -9.84 -18.05
CA ARG A 139 9.29 -10.32 -18.52
C ARG A 139 9.31 -11.84 -18.63
#